data_AF-A0A4C1X2Q2-F1
#
_entry.id   AF-A0A4C1X2Q2-F1
#
_cell.length_a   1.000
_cell.length_b   1.000
_cell.length_c   1.000
_cell.angle_alpha   90.00
_cell.angle_beta   90.00
_cell.angle_gamma   90.00
#
_symmetry.space_group_name_H-M   'P 1'
#
loop_
_entity.id
_entity.type
_entity.pdbx_description
1 polymer ?
#
loop_
_entity_poly.entity_id
_entity_poly.type
_entity_poly.pdbx_seq_one_letter_code
_entity_poly.pdbx_strand_id
1 'polypeptide(L)'
;MNLTDDAWFADVWNYSIVPYACEAVREGVALYGRRRHAALDPLAHIKQTYPWREPNHSHTLRAITVDDIEMDETNQDANNTNNQDPLLNMLMRLQEAANYSGNQSQDSDNASMDSNLTHDSSMGNEL
;
A
#
# COMPACT_ATOMS: atom_id res chain seq x y z
N MET A 1 -8.20 -1.67 50.32
CA MET A 1 -8.91 -2.27 49.18
C MET A 1 -7.91 -3.14 48.46
N ASN A 2 -7.95 -4.46 48.67
CA ASN A 2 -7.21 -5.39 47.83
C ASN A 2 -7.97 -5.44 46.50
N LEU A 3 -7.40 -4.90 45.42
CA LEU A 3 -7.92 -5.25 44.10
C LEU A 3 -7.81 -6.78 44.00
N THR A 4 -8.91 -7.43 43.67
CA THR A 4 -8.88 -8.86 43.36
C THR A 4 -7.93 -9.05 42.17
N ASP A 5 -7.09 -10.09 42.19
CA ASP A 5 -6.14 -10.37 41.09
C ASP A 5 -6.84 -10.42 39.71
N ASP A 6 -8.15 -10.70 39.70
CA ASP A 6 -9.02 -10.65 38.51
C ASP A 6 -9.16 -9.24 37.92
N ALA A 7 -9.36 -8.21 38.76
CA ALA A 7 -9.52 -6.83 38.32
C ALA A 7 -8.23 -6.26 37.74
N TRP A 8 -7.10 -6.55 38.41
CA TRP A 8 -5.77 -6.19 37.88
C TRP A 8 -5.53 -6.82 36.50
N PHE A 9 -5.85 -8.11 36.35
CA PHE A 9 -5.64 -8.80 35.09
C PHE A 9 -6.52 -8.20 33.99
N ALA A 10 -7.79 -7.94 34.28
CA ALA A 10 -8.71 -7.32 33.33
C ALA A 10 -8.23 -5.93 32.89
N ASP A 11 -7.71 -5.11 33.81
CA ASP A 11 -7.17 -3.79 33.48
C ASP A 11 -5.92 -3.89 32.59
N VAL A 12 -4.98 -4.78 32.93
CA VAL A 12 -3.78 -5.01 32.11
C VAL A 12 -4.17 -5.53 30.72
N TRP A 13 -5.11 -6.46 30.65
CA TRP A 13 -5.61 -7.00 29.39
C TRP A 13 -6.23 -5.91 28.51
N ASN A 14 -7.20 -5.18 29.05
CA ASN A 14 -8.00 -4.21 28.31
C ASN A 14 -7.26 -2.93 27.93
N TYR A 15 -6.37 -2.45 28.80
CA TYR A 15 -5.71 -1.15 28.62
C TYR A 15 -4.25 -1.24 28.17
N SER A 16 -3.60 -2.41 28.29
CA SER A 16 -2.20 -2.58 27.88
C SER A 16 -2.04 -3.63 26.79
N ILE A 17 -2.54 -4.85 26.99
CA ILE A 17 -2.31 -5.97 26.06
C ILE A 17 -3.08 -5.78 24.77
N VAL A 18 -4.40 -5.55 24.83
CA VAL A 18 -5.24 -5.40 23.64
C VAL A 18 -4.76 -4.24 22.76
N PRO A 19 -4.54 -3.01 23.28
CA PRO A 19 -4.04 -1.90 22.47
C PRO A 19 -2.67 -2.20 21.83
N TYR A 20 -1.74 -2.81 22.57
CA TYR A 20 -0.43 -3.19 22.04
C TYR A 20 -0.53 -4.24 20.93
N ALA A 21 -1.35 -5.27 21.13
CA ALA A 21 -1.53 -6.34 20.15
C ALA A 21 -2.14 -5.80 18.85
N CYS A 22 -3.17 -4.96 18.93
CA CYS A 22 -3.76 -4.32 17.76
C CYS A 22 -2.72 -3.48 17.00
N GLU A 23 -1.91 -2.71 17.72
CA GLU A 23 -0.85 -1.88 17.12
C GLU A 23 0.25 -2.72 16.46
N ALA A 24 0.73 -3.76 17.12
CA ALA A 24 1.74 -4.66 16.56
C ALA A 24 1.24 -5.40 15.30
N VAL A 25 -0.05 -5.76 15.26
CA VAL A 25 -0.66 -6.34 14.07
C VAL A 25 -0.79 -5.29 12.97
N ARG A 26 -1.21 -4.06 13.28
CA ARG A 26 -1.28 -2.95 12.32
C ARG A 26 0.07 -2.69 11.66
N GLU A 27 1.14 -2.61 12.45
CA GLU A 27 2.51 -2.46 11.96
C GLU A 27 2.96 -3.68 11.13
N GLY A 28 2.68 -4.88 11.62
CA GLY A 28 2.99 -6.12 10.90
C GLY A 28 2.31 -6.21 9.54
N VAL A 29 1.05 -5.81 9.43
CA VAL A 29 0.34 -5.77 8.15
C VAL A 29 0.91 -4.68 7.24
N ALA A 30 1.26 -3.52 7.77
CA ALA A 30 1.89 -2.45 6.98
C ALA A 30 3.22 -2.90 6.37
N LEU A 31 4.02 -3.68 7.09
CA LEU A 31 5.33 -4.16 6.64
C LEU A 31 5.25 -5.38 5.71
N TYR A 32 4.33 -6.31 5.99
CA TYR A 32 4.33 -7.64 5.37
C TYR A 32 3.12 -7.93 4.49
N GLY A 33 2.18 -6.99 4.37
CA GLY A 33 0.90 -7.17 3.70
C GLY A 33 -0.05 -8.10 4.48
N ARG A 34 -1.29 -8.24 3.99
CA ARG A 34 -2.28 -9.11 4.63
C ARG A 34 -1.87 -10.57 4.44
N ARG A 35 -1.28 -11.16 5.48
CA ARG A 35 -1.25 -12.61 5.60
C ARG A 35 -2.46 -13.04 6.42
N ARG A 36 -3.35 -13.81 5.81
CA ARG A 36 -4.53 -14.40 6.43
C ARG A 36 -4.14 -15.54 7.39
N HIS A 37 -3.21 -15.27 8.29
CA HIS A 37 -3.00 -16.13 9.42
C HIS A 37 -4.16 -15.80 10.37
N ALA A 38 -5.12 -16.72 10.46
CA ALA A 38 -6.17 -16.67 11.47
C ALA A 38 -5.47 -16.77 12.83
N ALA A 39 -4.98 -15.64 13.33
CA ALA A 39 -4.56 -15.52 14.71
C ALA A 39 -5.82 -15.76 15.53
N LEU A 40 -5.97 -16.97 16.03
CA LEU A 40 -7.04 -17.34 16.93
C LEU A 40 -6.98 -16.37 18.12
N ASP A 41 -8.11 -15.76 18.46
CA ASP A 41 -8.16 -14.80 19.56
C ASP A 41 -7.71 -15.49 20.86
N PRO A 42 -6.56 -15.09 21.46
CA PRO A 42 -6.06 -15.68 22.69
C PRO A 42 -7.03 -15.52 23.87
N LEU A 43 -8.00 -14.60 23.76
CA LEU A 43 -9.03 -14.41 24.77
C LEU A 43 -9.79 -15.70 25.09
N ALA A 44 -10.08 -16.54 24.08
CA ALA A 44 -10.81 -17.79 24.30
C ALA A 44 -10.05 -18.73 25.23
N HIS A 45 -8.73 -18.83 25.04
CA HIS A 45 -7.87 -19.63 25.90
C HIS A 45 -7.82 -19.06 27.32
N ILE A 46 -7.62 -17.75 27.45
CA ILE A 46 -7.52 -17.06 28.75
C ILE A 46 -8.79 -17.22 29.57
N LYS A 47 -9.97 -17.13 28.94
CA LYS A 47 -11.26 -17.39 29.61
C LYS A 47 -11.34 -18.80 30.19
N GLN A 48 -10.72 -19.79 29.55
CA GLN A 48 -10.73 -21.18 29.99
C GLN A 48 -9.64 -21.52 31.00
N THR A 49 -8.46 -20.92 30.90
CA THR A 49 -7.27 -21.33 31.67
C THR A 49 -6.96 -20.43 32.86
N TYR A 50 -7.40 -19.17 32.85
CA TYR A 50 -7.14 -18.27 33.97
C TYR A 50 -8.04 -18.63 35.17
N PRO A 51 -7.49 -18.72 36.38
CA PRO A 51 -8.24 -19.11 37.57
C PRO A 51 -9.11 -17.96 38.11
N TRP A 52 -10.14 -17.59 37.35
CA TRP A 52 -11.12 -16.56 37.73
C TRP A 52 -11.70 -16.85 39.12
N ARG A 53 -11.59 -15.89 40.03
CA ARG A 53 -12.25 -16.00 41.34
C ARG A 53 -13.72 -15.62 41.24
N GLU A 54 -14.05 -14.75 40.30
CA GLU A 54 -15.42 -14.37 40.00
C GLU A 54 -15.88 -14.80 38.59
N PRO A 55 -17.00 -15.52 38.47
CA PRO A 55 -17.46 -16.05 37.17
C PRO A 55 -17.67 -15.00 36.08
N ASN A 56 -18.07 -13.78 36.47
CA ASN A 56 -18.45 -12.72 35.54
C ASN A 56 -17.28 -11.84 35.09
N HIS A 57 -16.13 -11.89 35.77
CA HIS A 57 -14.97 -11.03 35.43
C HIS A 57 -14.37 -11.42 34.07
N SER A 58 -14.46 -12.69 33.68
CA SER A 58 -14.05 -13.13 32.34
C SER A 58 -14.82 -12.43 31.20
N HIS A 59 -16.03 -11.93 31.46
CA HIS A 59 -16.87 -11.26 30.46
C HIS A 59 -16.48 -9.80 30.20
N THR A 60 -15.68 -9.18 31.07
CA THR A 60 -15.24 -7.79 30.92
C THR A 60 -13.99 -7.66 30.04
N LEU A 61 -13.39 -8.78 29.64
CA LEU A 61 -12.22 -8.80 28.77
C LEU A 61 -12.59 -8.52 27.32
N ARG A 62 -11.84 -7.62 26.68
CA ARG A 62 -11.99 -7.23 25.28
C ARG A 62 -11.36 -8.27 24.36
N ALA A 63 -12.07 -8.63 23.29
CA ALA A 63 -11.51 -9.46 22.22
C ALA A 63 -10.48 -8.67 21.42
N ILE A 64 -9.45 -9.36 20.92
CA ILE A 64 -8.51 -8.77 19.96
C ILE A 64 -9.13 -8.98 18.58
N THR A 65 -10.03 -8.09 18.16
CA THR A 65 -10.67 -8.14 16.84
C THR A 65 -9.79 -7.44 15.82
N VAL A 66 -9.74 -8.03 14.62
CA VAL A 66 -9.08 -7.43 13.46
C VAL A 66 -9.86 -6.20 12.98
N ASP A 67 -11.14 -6.05 13.37
CA ASP A 67 -12.00 -4.92 13.01
C ASP A 67 -11.69 -3.62 13.77
N ASP A 68 -11.12 -3.69 14.98
CA ASP A 68 -10.59 -2.49 15.69
C ASP A 68 -9.29 -1.98 15.05
N ILE A 69 -8.74 -2.75 14.11
CA ILE A 69 -7.77 -2.25 13.15
C ILE A 69 -8.64 -1.54 12.11
N GLU A 70 -8.83 -0.21 12.27
CA GLU A 70 -9.34 0.67 11.20
C GLU A 70 -8.37 0.59 10.01
N MET A 71 -8.39 -0.56 9.34
CA MET A 71 -7.73 -0.80 8.08
C MET A 71 -8.68 -0.23 7.08
N ASP A 72 -8.56 1.07 6.86
CA ASP A 72 -9.14 1.78 5.74
C ASP A 72 -9.26 0.82 4.55
N GLU A 73 -10.50 0.42 4.25
CA GLU A 73 -10.84 -0.56 3.23
C GLU A 73 -10.61 0.03 1.82
N THR A 74 -9.64 0.93 1.67
CA THR A 74 -9.40 1.69 0.44
C THR A 74 -8.89 0.85 -0.73
N ASN A 75 -8.88 -0.49 -0.65
CA ASN A 75 -8.39 -1.30 -1.75
C ASN A 75 -9.06 -2.67 -1.95
N GLN A 76 -10.36 -2.86 -1.64
CA GLN A 76 -11.05 -4.07 -2.13
C GLN A 76 -12.48 -3.93 -2.64
N ASP A 77 -13.04 -2.74 -2.80
CA ASP A 77 -14.24 -2.59 -3.62
C ASP A 77 -13.90 -2.10 -5.02
N ALA A 78 -13.90 -3.08 -5.92
CA ALA A 78 -13.89 -2.97 -7.37
C ALA A 78 -15.14 -2.25 -7.91
N ASN A 79 -15.41 -1.03 -7.46
CA ASN A 79 -16.38 -0.14 -8.10
C ASN A 79 -15.70 0.70 -9.18
N ASN A 80 -15.38 -0.01 -10.27
CA ASN A 80 -15.77 0.34 -11.63
C ASN A 80 -16.15 1.82 -11.87
N THR A 81 -15.13 2.66 -12.00
CA THR A 81 -15.17 3.71 -13.04
C THR A 81 -13.87 3.59 -13.78
N ASN A 82 -13.92 3.02 -15.00
CA ASN A 82 -12.80 2.62 -15.88
C ASN A 82 -11.67 3.66 -16.09
N ASN A 83 -11.82 4.88 -15.58
CA ASN A 83 -10.86 5.97 -15.71
C ASN A 83 -9.90 6.13 -14.50
N GLN A 84 -9.99 5.30 -13.46
CA GLN A 84 -9.18 5.44 -12.24
C GLN A 84 -8.36 4.21 -11.85
N ASP A 85 -8.42 3.09 -12.59
CA ASP A 85 -7.52 1.96 -12.31
C ASP A 85 -6.08 2.34 -12.73
N PRO A 86 -5.13 2.49 -11.77
CA PRO A 86 -3.75 2.86 -12.08
C PRO A 86 -3.02 1.76 -12.87
N LEU A 87 -3.40 0.49 -12.69
CA LEU A 87 -2.82 -0.63 -13.44
C LEU A 87 -3.30 -0.61 -14.88
N LEU A 88 -4.61 -0.44 -15.11
CA LEU A 88 -5.17 -0.30 -16.46
C LEU A 88 -4.56 0.91 -17.18
N ASN A 89 -4.39 2.05 -16.50
CA ASN A 89 -3.71 3.21 -17.07
C ASN A 89 -2.27 2.93 -17.46
N MET A 90 -1.50 2.26 -16.61
CA MET A 90 -0.12 1.90 -16.91
C MET A 90 -0.04 0.91 -18.07
N LEU A 91 -0.93 -0.08 -18.10
CA LEU A 91 -1.05 -1.06 -19.18
C LEU A 91 -1.39 -0.38 -20.51
N MET A 92 -2.38 0.51 -20.52
CA MET A 92 -2.74 1.29 -21.71
C MET A 92 -1.60 2.17 -22.18
N ARG A 93 -0.94 2.91 -21.27
CA ARG A 93 0.23 3.75 -21.60
C ARG A 93 1.42 2.94 -22.12
N LEU A 94 1.68 1.76 -21.54
CA LEU A 94 2.73 0.84 -22.01
C LEU A 94 2.40 0.28 -23.40
N GLN A 95 1.14 -0.11 -23.61
CA GLN A 95 0.66 -0.57 -24.90
C GLN A 95 0.77 0.53 -25.97
N GLU A 96 0.42 1.76 -25.62
CA GLU A 96 0.51 2.93 -26.50
C GLU A 96 1.97 3.24 -26.86
N ALA A 97 2.88 3.27 -25.88
CA ALA A 97 4.31 3.45 -26.10
C ALA A 97 4.93 2.33 -26.96
N ALA A 98 4.47 1.09 -26.82
CA ALA A 98 4.92 -0.04 -27.63
C ALA A 98 4.36 0.00 -29.07
N ASN A 99 3.15 0.52 -29.26
CA ASN A 99 2.49 0.61 -30.56
C ASN A 99 2.96 1.80 -31.42
N TYR A 100 3.76 2.72 -30.88
CA TYR A 100 4.43 3.77 -31.66
C TYR A 100 5.41 3.22 -32.72
N SER A 101 5.69 1.91 -32.69
CA SER A 101 6.57 1.20 -33.63
C SER A 101 5.98 0.97 -35.04
N GLY A 102 4.72 1.35 -35.29
CA GLY A 102 3.97 0.83 -36.45
C GLY A 102 3.81 1.74 -37.66
N ASN A 103 3.94 3.07 -37.58
CA ASN A 103 3.57 3.93 -38.72
C ASN A 103 4.23 5.31 -38.75
N GLN A 104 5.55 5.40 -38.57
CA GLN A 104 6.33 6.50 -39.14
C GLN A 104 6.77 6.11 -40.56
N SER A 105 5.83 6.09 -41.51
CA SER A 105 6.16 6.40 -42.89
C SER A 105 6.59 7.87 -42.90
N GLN A 106 7.89 8.09 -42.81
CA GLN A 106 8.57 9.37 -42.93
C GLN A 106 8.37 9.92 -44.34
N ASP A 107 7.23 10.57 -44.58
CA ASP A 107 7.11 11.57 -45.63
C ASP A 107 7.81 12.83 -45.13
N SER A 108 9.06 13.04 -45.56
CA SER A 108 9.73 14.33 -45.48
C SER A 108 10.72 14.44 -46.64
N ASP A 109 10.17 14.59 -47.84
CA ASP A 109 10.85 15.19 -48.98
C ASP A 109 11.06 16.68 -48.69
N ASN A 110 12.33 17.08 -48.48
CA ASN A 110 12.94 18.32 -48.98
C ASN A 110 14.33 18.54 -48.37
N ALA A 111 15.33 17.80 -48.85
CA ALA A 111 16.69 18.33 -48.92
C ALA A 111 16.86 18.99 -50.30
N SER A 112 16.20 20.15 -50.48
CA SER A 112 16.50 21.03 -51.61
C SER A 112 17.95 21.46 -51.49
N MET A 113 18.77 20.94 -52.40
CA MET A 113 20.18 21.28 -52.58
C MET A 113 20.25 22.75 -52.98
N ASP A 114 20.29 23.68 -52.00
CA ASP A 114 20.51 25.09 -52.30
C ASP A 114 21.95 25.28 -52.77
N SER A 115 22.10 25.18 -54.08
CA SER A 115 23.31 25.46 -54.82
C SER A 115 23.43 26.98 -54.93
N ASN A 116 23.95 27.64 -53.90
CA ASN A 116 24.42 29.01 -54.05
C ASN A 116 25.94 29.04 -54.18
N LEU A 117 26.40 28.62 -55.36
CA LEU A 117 27.68 29.00 -55.93
C LEU A 117 27.62 30.48 -56.30
N THR A 118 27.95 31.38 -55.37
CA THR A 118 28.26 32.77 -55.73
C THR A 118 29.40 33.34 -54.88
N HIS A 119 30.40 33.83 -55.61
CA HIS A 119 31.30 34.95 -55.30
C HIS A 119 32.25 34.79 -54.07
N ASP A 120 33.50 35.21 -54.05
CA ASP A 120 34.46 35.81 -54.99
C ASP A 120 35.67 36.20 -54.11
N SER A 121 36.87 35.86 -54.58
CA SER A 121 38.15 36.51 -54.37
C SER A 121 38.54 37.16 -53.01
N SER A 122 39.72 36.73 -52.54
CA SER A 122 40.93 37.57 -52.46
C SER A 122 41.58 37.77 -51.08
N MET A 123 42.90 37.49 -51.10
CA MET A 123 43.99 38.15 -50.37
C MET A 123 44.26 37.79 -48.90
N GLY A 124 45.45 37.20 -48.72
CA GLY A 124 46.45 37.72 -47.80
C GLY A 124 46.65 36.93 -46.51
N ASN A 125 47.65 36.06 -46.50
CA ASN A 125 48.44 35.89 -45.28
C ASN A 125 49.90 35.57 -45.66
N GLU A 126 50.69 36.62 -45.54
CA GLU A 126 52.15 36.66 -45.56
C GLU A 126 52.80 35.82 -44.44
N LEU A 127 54.04 35.40 -44.71
CA LEU A 127 54.94 34.59 -43.86
C LEU A 127 55.50 35.37 -42.67
#